data_AF-Q3A114-F1
#
_entry.id   AF-Q3A114-F1
#
_cell.length_a   1.000
_cell.length_b   1.000
_cell.length_c   1.000
_cell.angle_alpha   90.00
_cell.angle_beta   90.00
_cell.angle_gamma   90.00
#
_symmetry.space_group_name_H-M   'P 1'
#
loop_
_entity.id
_entity.type
_entity.pdbx_description
1 polymer ?
#
loop_
_entity_poly.entity_id
_entity_poly.type
_entity_poly.pdbx_seq_one_letter_code
_entity_poly.pdbx_strand_id
1 'polypeptide(L)'
;MCDKRTYRRTESLRLTPLNRLASLKLKVAGVAEHPVVLPVFQLMSWGLVDCSCLASEETADELMQLVWQPDQRAALDYLLGSIPGGATAFQRKLLHMPPRAAAWALLGVFDMRLRSEPYKPYS
;
A
#
# COMPACT_ATOMS: atom_id res chain seq x y z
N MET A 1 -12.12 -21.91 -3.42
CA MET A 1 -10.95 -22.48 -4.12
C MET A 1 -9.96 -21.36 -4.38
N CYS A 2 -8.84 -21.29 -3.65
CA CYS A 2 -7.81 -20.29 -3.91
C CYS A 2 -7.06 -20.66 -5.20
N ASP A 3 -7.18 -19.81 -6.21
CA ASP A 3 -6.58 -20.01 -7.52
C ASP A 3 -5.04 -19.91 -7.43
N LYS A 4 -4.35 -21.00 -7.76
CA LYS A 4 -2.87 -21.07 -7.72
C LYS A 4 -2.21 -20.02 -8.62
N ARG A 5 -2.92 -19.49 -9.62
CA ARG A 5 -2.43 -18.40 -10.49
C ARG A 5 -2.40 -17.06 -9.78
N THR A 6 -3.40 -16.75 -8.96
CA THR A 6 -3.48 -15.52 -8.16
C THR A 6 -2.34 -15.49 -7.15
N TYR A 7 -2.07 -16.63 -6.49
CA TYR A 7 -0.98 -16.76 -5.52
C TYR A 7 0.41 -16.48 -6.13
N ARG A 8 0.75 -17.09 -7.27
CA ARG A 8 2.06 -16.84 -7.94
C ARG A 8 2.22 -15.40 -8.45
N ARG A 9 1.12 -14.74 -8.84
CA ARG A 9 1.15 -13.32 -9.23
C ARG A 9 1.38 -12.41 -8.04
N THR A 10 0.75 -12.68 -6.89
CA THR A 10 1.01 -11.92 -5.67
C THR A 10 2.45 -12.11 -5.20
N GLU A 11 3.01 -13.32 -5.28
CA GLU A 11 4.42 -13.57 -4.93
C GLU A 11 5.40 -12.73 -5.75
N SER A 12 5.20 -12.59 -7.07
CA SER A 12 6.09 -11.76 -7.89
C SER A 12 5.97 -10.27 -7.55
N LEU A 13 4.76 -9.80 -7.22
CA LEU A 13 4.53 -8.42 -6.77
C LEU A 13 5.14 -8.15 -5.40
N ARG A 14 5.20 -9.13 -4.49
CA ARG A 14 5.89 -8.99 -3.19
C ARG A 14 7.39 -8.75 -3.36
N LEU A 15 7.97 -9.16 -4.49
CA LEU A 15 9.40 -8.96 -4.77
C LEU A 15 9.72 -7.55 -5.29
N THR A 16 8.73 -6.70 -5.56
CA THR A 16 8.99 -5.33 -5.98
C THR A 16 9.73 -4.56 -4.87
N PRO A 17 10.57 -3.57 -5.22
CA PRO A 17 11.34 -2.82 -4.21
C PRO A 17 10.48 -2.16 -3.14
N LEU A 18 9.31 -1.64 -3.52
CA LEU A 18 8.38 -1.02 -2.58
C LEU A 18 7.77 -2.03 -1.61
N ASN A 19 7.34 -3.20 -2.08
CA ASN A 19 6.78 -4.24 -1.21
C ASN A 19 7.84 -4.84 -0.29
N ARG A 20 9.07 -5.05 -0.77
CA ARG A 20 10.18 -5.47 0.09
C ARG A 20 10.46 -4.45 1.18
N LEU A 21 10.45 -3.16 0.84
CA LEU A 21 10.63 -2.10 1.82
C LEU A 21 9.50 -2.09 2.85
N ALA A 22 8.25 -2.23 2.41
CA ALA A 22 7.11 -2.30 3.31
C ALA A 22 7.16 -3.52 4.23
N SER A 23 7.53 -4.70 3.72
CA SER A 23 7.81 -5.90 4.55
C SER A 23 8.86 -5.62 5.62
N LEU A 24 9.97 -4.95 5.26
CA LEU A 24 10.99 -4.57 6.23
C LEU A 24 10.44 -3.63 7.31
N LYS A 25 9.60 -2.65 6.94
CA LYS A 25 8.97 -1.74 7.91
C LYS A 25 8.00 -2.47 8.83
N LEU A 26 7.17 -3.36 8.30
CA LEU A 26 6.26 -4.20 9.10
C LEU A 26 7.02 -5.08 10.09
N LYS A 27 8.12 -5.71 9.63
CA LYS A 27 8.99 -6.51 10.49
C LYS A 27 9.62 -5.69 11.62
N VAL A 28 10.12 -4.48 11.32
CA VAL A 28 10.67 -3.56 12.34
C VAL A 28 9.58 -3.13 13.33
N ALA A 29 8.33 -2.97 12.88
CA ALA A 29 7.19 -2.65 13.73
C ALA A 29 6.65 -3.85 14.52
N GLY A 30 7.20 -5.06 14.35
CA GLY A 30 6.71 -6.28 15.01
C GLY A 30 5.37 -6.78 14.48
N VAL A 31 4.97 -6.36 13.28
CA VAL A 31 3.69 -6.73 12.66
C VAL A 31 3.87 -7.98 11.79
N ALA A 32 3.08 -9.01 12.04
CA ALA A 32 3.09 -10.23 11.24
C ALA A 32 2.52 -9.97 9.84
N GLU A 33 3.26 -10.32 8.80
CA GLU A 33 2.81 -10.15 7.41
C GLU A 33 1.65 -11.09 7.05
N HIS A 34 0.66 -10.57 6.34
CA HIS A 34 -0.45 -11.35 5.83
C HIS A 34 -0.07 -11.99 4.49
N PRO A 35 -0.34 -13.29 4.27
CA PRO A 35 0.12 -14.00 3.07
C PRO A 35 -0.62 -13.57 1.78
N VAL A 36 -1.83 -13.03 1.91
CA VAL A 36 -2.71 -12.69 0.77
C VAL A 36 -2.69 -11.19 0.43
N VAL A 37 -2.16 -10.35 1.31
CA VAL A 37 -2.15 -8.89 1.12
C VAL A 37 -0.73 -8.44 0.78
N LEU A 38 -0.58 -7.56 -0.21
CA LEU A 38 0.72 -6.97 -0.48
C LEU A 38 1.23 -6.14 0.73
N PRO A 39 2.52 -6.25 1.07
CA PRO A 39 3.09 -5.58 2.23
C PRO A 39 2.86 -4.07 2.26
N VAL A 40 2.83 -3.40 1.10
CA VAL A 40 2.57 -1.95 1.05
C VAL A 40 1.17 -1.59 1.56
N PHE A 41 0.14 -2.37 1.20
CA PHE A 41 -1.21 -2.12 1.66
C PHE A 41 -1.36 -2.46 3.13
N GLN A 42 -0.73 -3.55 3.57
CA GLN A 42 -0.74 -3.91 4.98
C GLN A 42 -0.04 -2.85 5.85
N LEU A 43 1.06 -2.25 5.38
CA LEU A 43 1.73 -1.16 6.07
C LEU A 43 0.83 0.08 6.19
N MET A 44 0.08 0.41 5.12
CA MET A 44 -0.90 1.51 5.15
C MET A 44 -2.05 1.20 6.10
N SER A 45 -2.64 0.02 6.04
CA SER A 45 -3.72 -0.40 6.95
C SER A 45 -3.26 -0.38 8.41
N TRP A 46 -2.04 -0.82 8.69
CA TRP A 46 -1.44 -0.72 10.02
C TRP A 46 -1.30 0.73 10.48
N GLY A 47 -0.91 1.64 9.58
CA GLY A 47 -0.83 3.07 9.88
C GLY A 47 -2.17 3.74 10.16
N LEU A 48 -3.28 3.23 9.59
CA LEU A 48 -4.64 3.72 9.85
C LEU A 48 -5.14 3.38 11.25
N VAL A 49 -4.89 2.15 11.71
CA VAL A 49 -5.35 1.66 13.04
C VAL A 49 -4.79 2.53 14.18
N ASP A 50 -3.60 3.08 13.99
CA ASP A 50 -2.87 3.84 15.01
C ASP A 50 -3.15 5.37 14.95
N CYS A 51 -3.85 5.87 13.92
CA CYS A 51 -4.07 7.31 13.74
C CYS A 51 -5.32 7.63 12.90
N SER A 52 -6.48 7.78 13.54
CA SER A 52 -7.75 8.19 12.93
C SER A 52 -7.77 9.66 12.46
N CYS A 53 -6.72 10.45 12.72
CA CYS A 53 -6.74 11.91 12.52
C CYS A 53 -6.22 12.39 11.16
N LEU A 54 -5.48 11.55 10.42
CA LEU A 54 -4.72 11.99 9.23
C LEU A 54 -5.26 11.44 7.90
N ALA A 55 -5.98 10.33 7.93
CA ALA A 55 -6.66 9.77 6.77
C ALA A 55 -8.14 10.10 6.87
N SER A 56 -8.74 10.61 5.78
CA SER A 56 -10.20 10.73 5.72
C SER A 56 -10.84 9.34 5.84
N GLU A 57 -12.08 9.26 6.35
CA GLU A 57 -12.85 8.01 6.33
C GLU A 57 -12.89 7.40 4.92
N GLU A 58 -13.03 8.25 3.90
CA GLU A 58 -12.95 7.88 2.48
C GLU A 58 -11.61 7.21 2.09
N THR A 59 -10.47 7.67 2.62
CA THR A 59 -9.17 7.04 2.37
C THR A 59 -9.09 5.65 3.00
N ALA A 60 -9.66 5.48 4.19
CA ALA A 60 -9.69 4.18 4.86
C ALA A 60 -10.58 3.19 4.10
N ASP A 61 -11.77 3.63 3.68
CA ASP A 61 -12.72 2.82 2.93
C ASP A 61 -12.16 2.40 1.56
N GLU A 62 -11.56 3.32 0.82
CA GLU A 62 -10.93 3.02 -0.47
C GLU A 62 -9.72 2.10 -0.33
N LEU A 63 -8.90 2.28 0.72
CA LEU A 63 -7.80 1.35 0.99
C LEU A 63 -8.32 -0.06 1.26
N MET A 64 -9.39 -0.19 2.05
CA MET A 64 -10.02 -1.49 2.29
C MET A 64 -10.52 -2.09 0.99
N GLN A 65 -11.23 -1.33 0.15
CA GLN A 65 -11.71 -1.83 -1.15
C GLN A 65 -10.56 -2.30 -2.05
N LEU A 66 -9.44 -1.57 -2.09
CA LEU A 66 -8.26 -1.96 -2.87
C LEU A 66 -7.57 -3.23 -2.34
N VAL A 67 -7.53 -3.42 -1.02
CA VAL A 67 -6.96 -4.63 -0.41
C VAL A 67 -7.76 -5.88 -0.77
N TRP A 68 -9.09 -5.76 -0.82
CA TRP A 68 -10.00 -6.87 -1.12
C TRP A 68 -10.18 -7.15 -2.62
N GLN A 69 -9.56 -6.34 -3.49
CA GLN A 69 -9.62 -6.58 -4.93
C GLN A 69 -8.83 -7.83 -5.36
N PRO A 70 -9.33 -8.58 -6.36
CA PRO A 70 -8.65 -9.75 -6.88
C PRO A 70 -7.35 -9.38 -7.62
N ASP A 71 -7.24 -8.16 -8.14
CA ASP A 71 -6.07 -7.66 -8.86
C ASP A 71 -5.29 -6.61 -8.07
N GLN A 72 -4.54 -7.07 -7.06
CA GLN A 72 -3.65 -6.19 -6.28
C GLN A 72 -2.51 -5.57 -7.10
N ARG A 73 -2.28 -6.00 -8.35
CA ARG A 73 -1.32 -5.33 -9.25
C ARG A 73 -1.87 -4.01 -9.73
N ALA A 74 -3.11 -3.99 -10.21
CA ALA A 74 -3.76 -2.76 -10.66
C ALA A 74 -3.81 -1.72 -9.53
N ALA A 75 -4.12 -2.17 -8.30
CA ALA A 75 -4.09 -1.32 -7.12
C ALA A 75 -2.68 -0.74 -6.83
N LEU A 76 -1.64 -1.56 -6.97
CA LEU A 76 -0.25 -1.13 -6.79
C LEU A 76 0.18 -0.12 -7.86
N ASP A 77 -0.14 -0.40 -9.12
CA ASP A 77 0.19 0.47 -10.25
C ASP A 77 -0.55 1.82 -10.12
N TYR A 78 -1.81 1.79 -9.68
CA TYR A 78 -2.59 2.98 -9.37
C TYR A 78 -1.93 3.84 -8.29
N LEU A 79 -1.45 3.23 -7.19
CA LEU A 79 -0.72 3.92 -6.12
C LEU A 79 0.61 4.51 -6.63
N LEU A 80 1.37 3.74 -7.41
CA LEU A 80 2.68 4.16 -7.92
C LEU A 80 2.58 5.30 -8.95
N GLY A 81 1.52 5.34 -9.75
CA GLY A 81 1.25 6.40 -10.71
C GLY A 81 1.09 7.79 -10.07
N SER A 82 0.73 7.84 -8.79
CA SER A 82 0.55 9.08 -8.02
C SER A 82 1.82 9.71 -7.50
N ILE A 83 2.95 8.99 -7.50
CA ILE A 83 4.11 9.39 -6.69
C ILE A 83 4.82 10.59 -7.34
N PRO A 84 4.81 11.78 -6.71
CA PRO A 84 5.53 12.94 -7.24
C PRO A 84 7.04 12.67 -7.19
N GLY A 85 7.72 12.90 -8.32
CA GLY A 85 9.15 12.61 -8.46
C GLY A 85 9.50 11.13 -8.69
N GLY A 86 8.49 10.27 -8.86
CA GLY A 86 8.64 8.87 -9.26
C GLY A 86 8.91 7.89 -8.11
N ALA A 87 8.61 6.62 -8.38
CA ALA A 87 8.66 5.54 -7.39
C ALA A 87 10.02 5.40 -6.70
N THR A 88 11.13 5.57 -7.43
CA THR A 88 12.49 5.39 -6.89
C THR A 88 12.85 6.46 -5.85
N ALA A 89 12.53 7.73 -6.10
CA ALA A 89 12.81 8.81 -5.15
C ALA A 89 12.02 8.64 -3.86
N PHE A 90 10.76 8.24 -3.99
CA PHE A 90 9.88 7.97 -2.86
C PHE A 90 10.33 6.74 -2.05
N GLN A 91 10.74 5.66 -2.70
CA GLN A 91 11.32 4.49 -2.02
C GLN A 91 12.56 4.87 -1.19
N ARG A 92 13.44 5.71 -1.72
CA ARG A 92 14.61 6.22 -0.97
C ARG A 92 14.16 7.02 0.26
N LYS A 93 13.16 7.88 0.11
CA LYS A 93 12.59 8.64 1.24
C LYS A 93 12.04 7.71 2.33
N LEU A 94 11.26 6.70 1.94
CA LEU A 94 10.69 5.70 2.86
C LEU A 94 11.77 4.87 3.57
N LEU A 95 12.91 4.60 2.92
CA LEU A 95 14.02 3.84 3.52
C LEU A 95 14.50 4.48 4.83
N HIS A 96 14.65 5.80 4.83
CA HIS A 96 15.16 6.57 5.97
C HIS A 96 14.09 6.91 7.03
N MET A 97 12.83 6.56 6.79
CA MET A 97 11.73 6.84 7.71
C MET A 97 11.53 5.72 8.74
N PRO A 98 11.10 6.03 9.98
CA PRO A 98 10.57 5.00 10.87
C PRO A 98 9.30 4.36 10.27
N PRO A 99 8.93 3.13 10.67
CA PRO A 99 7.78 2.41 10.09
C PRO A 99 6.48 3.22 10.06
N ARG A 100 6.16 3.95 11.13
CA ARG A 100 4.97 4.81 11.21
C ARG A 100 5.00 5.92 10.18
N ALA A 101 6.09 6.69 10.12
CA ALA A 101 6.22 7.76 9.15
C ALA A 101 6.18 7.24 7.70
N ALA A 102 6.71 6.03 7.46
CA ALA A 102 6.62 5.39 6.15
C ALA A 102 5.17 5.03 5.79
N ALA A 103 4.40 4.47 6.73
CA ALA A 103 2.97 4.20 6.54
C ALA A 103 2.17 5.48 6.24
N TRP A 104 2.44 6.56 6.99
CA TRP A 104 1.77 7.85 6.77
C TRP A 104 2.15 8.52 5.46
N ALA A 105 3.41 8.43 5.05
CA ALA A 105 3.84 8.95 3.75
C ALA A 105 3.13 8.21 2.60
N LEU A 106 2.93 6.89 2.73
CA LEU A 106 2.16 6.10 1.77
C LEU A 106 0.68 6.50 1.75
N LEU A 107 0.06 6.66 2.92
CA LEU A 107 -1.32 7.13 3.05
C LEU A 107 -1.52 8.53 2.48
N GLY A 108 -0.58 9.45 2.68
CA GLY A 108 -0.65 10.81 2.12
C GLY A 108 -0.56 10.83 0.59
N VAL A 109 0.27 9.96 -0.01
CA VAL A 109 0.29 9.77 -1.46
C VAL A 109 -1.04 9.21 -1.96
N PHE A 110 -1.60 8.25 -1.22
CA PHE A 110 -2.86 7.62 -1.55
C PHE A 110 -4.04 8.60 -1.48
N ASP A 111 -4.16 9.38 -0.40
CA ASP A 111 -5.17 10.45 -0.25
C ASP A 111 -5.03 11.51 -1.35
N MET A 112 -3.80 11.96 -1.64
CA MET A 112 -3.55 12.89 -2.75
C MET A 112 -4.00 12.32 -4.10
N ARG A 113 -3.80 11.03 -4.32
CA ARG A 113 -4.27 10.34 -5.53
C ARG A 113 -5.78 10.31 -5.60
N LEU A 114 -6.46 9.89 -4.53
CA LEU A 114 -7.93 9.84 -4.46
C LEU A 114 -8.56 11.21 -4.73
N ARG A 115 -7.96 12.29 -4.23
CA ARG A 115 -8.43 13.67 -4.50
C ARG A 115 -8.20 14.11 -5.95
N SER A 116 -7.11 13.68 -6.57
CA SER A 116 -6.76 14.07 -7.93
C SER A 116 -7.51 13.26 -8.99
N GLU A 117 -7.68 11.97 -8.72
CA GLU A 117 -8.36 11.03 -9.60
C GLU A 117 -8.98 9.96 -8.70
N PRO A 118 -10.25 10.09 -8.30
CA PRO A 118 -10.88 9.11 -7.43
C PRO A 118 -10.86 7.74 -8.12
N TYR A 119 -10.42 6.72 -7.40
CA TYR A 119 -10.38 5.37 -7.94
C TYR A 119 -11.82 4.94 -8.22
N LYS A 120 -12.18 4.80 -9.50
CA LYS A 120 -13.46 4.23 -9.91
C LYS A 120 -13.20 2.85 -10.50
N PRO A 121 -13.26 1.78 -9.69
CA PRO A 121 -13.15 0.43 -10.22
C PRO A 121 -14.39 -0.02 -11.03
N TYR A 122 -15.41 0.83 -11.17
CA TYR A 122 -16.73 0.48 -11.72
C TYR A 122 -17.23 1.41 -12.83
N SER A 123 -16.36 2.04 -13.62
CA SER A 123 -16.77 2.80 -14.82
C SER A 123 -16.32 2.11 -16.11
#